data_AF-A0A928P3P1-F1
#
_entry.id   AF-A0A928P3P1-F1
#
_cell.length_a   1.000
_cell.length_b   1.000
_cell.length_c   1.000
_cell.angle_alpha   90.00
_cell.angle_beta   90.00
_cell.angle_gamma   90.00
#
_symmetry.space_group_name_H-M   'P 1'
#
loop_
_entity.id
_entity.type
_entity.pdbx_description
1 polymer ?
#
loop_
_entity_poly.entity_id
_entity_poly.type
_entity_poly.pdbx_seq_one_letter_code
_entity_poly.pdbx_strand_id
1 'polypeptide(L)'
;MKRFPYGAVAVMTVILILPFFIFLLVNKDPKISLDTARVKELIGEAGYECHDSTGHFKSNWKDGAELKASVSVRDEGVTLDFFEFDEKSIGNVRRSYDEHIKNSRWGKDNRISNKVRANYSIYCIENEKGLTVRSIVDDTMIYAYGDKEEITELCTVLGYIDKEVKFRYQNIFDKNQWLYILCFGLLYLAGATFGGIGKEQIISISGYSRERITEELQKLPASKSRYRVIRHKMIESSYRKRLIKALYAVYYTSRIPALLLLAIAVPGSSFGILNEFLYYSLFFCALSTLISIAFGIFFRLKYKEVL
;
A
#
# COMPACT_ATOMS: atom_id res chain seq x y z
N MET A 1 44.02 -1.53 -7.06
CA MET A 1 42.80 -1.63 -6.24
C MET A 1 41.67 -2.19 -7.09
N LYS A 2 41.10 -3.36 -6.75
CA LYS A 2 39.89 -3.88 -7.45
C LYS A 2 38.68 -3.13 -6.90
N ARG A 3 37.99 -2.35 -7.76
CA ARG A 3 36.78 -1.61 -7.40
C ARG A 3 35.73 -2.63 -6.92
N PHE A 4 35.13 -2.39 -5.76
CA PHE A 4 33.98 -3.17 -5.28
C PHE A 4 32.90 -3.16 -6.38
N PRO A 5 32.18 -4.26 -6.63
CA PRO A 5 31.27 -4.37 -7.76
C PRO A 5 29.93 -3.69 -7.44
N TYR A 6 29.97 -2.37 -7.23
CA TYR A 6 28.77 -1.55 -7.04
C TYR A 6 27.78 -1.73 -8.20
N GLY A 7 28.28 -2.01 -9.41
CA GLY A 7 27.45 -2.35 -10.56
C GLY A 7 26.63 -3.64 -10.37
N ALA A 8 27.21 -4.70 -9.80
CA ALA A 8 26.48 -5.96 -9.59
C ALA A 8 25.37 -5.81 -8.53
N VAL A 9 25.63 -5.02 -7.48
CA VAL A 9 24.62 -4.72 -6.45
C VAL A 9 23.50 -3.86 -7.02
N ALA A 10 23.82 -2.86 -7.85
CA ALA A 10 22.81 -2.02 -8.49
C ALA A 10 21.94 -2.82 -9.47
N VAL A 11 22.54 -3.68 -10.29
CA VAL A 11 21.82 -4.54 -11.24
C VAL A 11 20.90 -5.52 -10.51
N MET A 12 21.37 -6.20 -9.45
CA MET A 12 20.49 -7.07 -8.65
C MET A 12 19.35 -6.30 -7.97
N THR A 13 19.60 -5.07 -7.53
CA THR A 13 18.56 -4.21 -6.93
C THR A 13 17.49 -3.86 -7.96
N VAL A 14 17.87 -3.49 -9.18
CA VAL A 14 16.90 -3.19 -10.25
C VAL A 14 16.13 -4.43 -10.68
N ILE A 15 16.79 -5.59 -10.82
CA ILE A 15 16.14 -6.86 -11.19
C ILE A 15 15.13 -7.32 -10.13
N LEU A 16 15.35 -7.00 -8.85
CA LEU A 16 14.39 -7.33 -7.78
C LEU A 16 13.23 -6.32 -7.70
N ILE A 17 13.46 -5.06 -8.05
CA ILE A 17 12.46 -3.98 -7.96
C ILE A 17 11.58 -3.91 -9.23
N LEU A 18 12.12 -4.19 -10.42
CA LEU A 18 11.40 -4.04 -11.68
C LEU A 18 10.19 -5.00 -11.80
N PRO A 19 10.29 -6.30 -11.46
CA PRO A 19 9.14 -7.21 -11.46
C PRO A 19 8.07 -6.79 -10.45
N PHE A 20 8.46 -6.14 -9.35
CA PHE A 20 7.55 -5.59 -8.35
C PHE A 20 6.71 -4.44 -8.93
N PHE A 21 7.34 -3.50 -9.64
CA PHE A 21 6.59 -2.44 -10.34
C PHE A 21 5.71 -2.99 -11.45
N ILE A 22 6.20 -3.96 -12.24
CA ILE A 22 5.39 -4.63 -13.28
C ILE A 22 4.17 -5.32 -12.65
N PHE A 23 4.35 -6.04 -11.55
CA PHE A 23 3.26 -6.73 -10.86
C PHE A 23 2.22 -5.77 -10.25
N LEU A 24 2.66 -4.66 -9.62
CA LEU A 24 1.74 -3.62 -9.12
C LEU A 24 0.92 -2.96 -10.25
N LEU A 25 1.46 -2.93 -11.47
CA LEU A 25 0.75 -2.42 -12.64
C LEU A 25 -0.25 -3.46 -13.19
N VAL A 26 0.04 -4.76 -13.08
CA VAL A 26 -0.77 -5.85 -13.66
C VAL A 26 -1.92 -6.31 -12.76
N ASN A 27 -1.81 -6.21 -11.43
CA ASN A 27 -2.84 -6.70 -10.48
C ASN A 27 -4.03 -5.76 -10.22
N LYS A 28 -4.24 -4.81 -11.12
CA LYS A 28 -5.45 -3.98 -11.11
C LYS A 28 -6.50 -4.73 -11.92
N ASP A 29 -7.29 -5.60 -11.30
CA ASP A 29 -8.51 -6.15 -11.93
C ASP A 29 -9.42 -4.97 -12.27
N PRO A 30 -9.39 -4.44 -13.51
CA PRO A 30 -10.18 -3.27 -13.83
C PRO A 30 -11.63 -3.71 -13.95
N LYS A 31 -12.55 -2.87 -13.48
CA LYS A 31 -13.95 -3.10 -13.80
C LYS A 31 -14.22 -2.62 -15.20
N ILE A 32 -15.05 -3.35 -15.92
CA ILE A 32 -15.46 -2.99 -17.29
C ILE A 32 -16.56 -1.93 -17.14
N SER A 33 -16.41 -0.77 -17.76
CA SER A 33 -17.50 0.20 -17.87
C SER A 33 -18.61 -0.38 -18.75
N LEU A 34 -19.86 -0.17 -18.34
CA LEU A 34 -21.02 -0.61 -19.11
C LEU A 34 -21.57 0.58 -19.90
N ASP A 35 -22.08 0.33 -21.11
CA ASP A 35 -22.88 1.33 -21.81
C ASP A 35 -24.35 1.29 -21.34
N THR A 36 -25.10 2.35 -21.66
CA THR A 36 -26.52 2.42 -21.30
C THR A 36 -27.38 1.28 -21.88
N ALA A 37 -27.02 0.70 -23.02
CA ALA A 37 -27.77 -0.40 -23.63
C ALA A 37 -27.64 -1.68 -22.79
N ARG A 38 -26.42 -2.03 -22.39
CA ARG A 38 -26.15 -3.17 -21.52
C ARG A 38 -26.74 -2.99 -20.12
N VAL A 39 -26.72 -1.76 -19.60
CA VAL A 39 -27.36 -1.46 -18.31
C VAL A 39 -28.88 -1.67 -18.37
N LYS A 40 -29.55 -1.21 -19.43
CA LYS A 40 -31.00 -1.44 -19.61
C LYS A 40 -31.34 -2.93 -19.65
N GLU A 41 -30.54 -3.72 -20.36
CA GLU A 41 -30.70 -5.18 -20.43
C GLU A 41 -30.58 -5.82 -19.05
N LEU A 42 -29.50 -5.54 -18.31
CA LEU A 42 -29.25 -6.10 -16.98
C LEU A 42 -30.30 -5.69 -15.95
N ILE A 43 -30.78 -4.44 -16.01
CA ILE A 43 -31.86 -3.96 -15.14
C ILE A 43 -33.18 -4.67 -15.47
N GLY A 44 -33.47 -4.87 -16.76
CA GLY A 44 -34.64 -5.61 -17.22
C GLY A 44 -34.60 -7.09 -16.82
N GLU A 45 -33.42 -7.74 -16.92
CA GLU A 45 -33.20 -9.11 -16.43
C GLU A 45 -33.43 -9.23 -14.92
N ALA A 46 -33.12 -8.17 -14.16
CA ALA A 46 -33.38 -8.06 -12.72
C ALA A 46 -34.85 -7.73 -12.38
N GLY A 47 -35.72 -7.56 -13.39
CA GLY A 47 -37.16 -7.35 -13.20
C GLY A 47 -37.58 -5.89 -13.03
N TYR A 48 -36.68 -4.92 -13.24
CA TYR A 48 -36.98 -3.50 -13.09
C TYR A 48 -37.28 -2.84 -14.45
N GLU A 49 -38.22 -1.90 -14.45
CA GLU A 49 -38.44 -1.03 -15.60
C GLU A 49 -37.44 0.14 -15.58
N CYS A 50 -36.86 0.43 -16.75
CA CYS A 50 -35.90 1.51 -16.90
C CYS A 50 -36.40 2.55 -17.89
N HIS A 51 -36.08 3.81 -17.61
CA HIS A 51 -36.45 4.94 -18.45
C HIS A 51 -35.22 5.73 -18.88
N ASP A 52 -35.24 6.25 -20.10
CA ASP A 52 -34.22 7.20 -20.56
C ASP A 52 -34.40 8.52 -19.81
N SER A 53 -33.41 8.87 -19.00
CA SER A 53 -33.41 10.10 -18.20
C SER A 53 -32.46 11.16 -18.75
N THR A 54 -31.87 10.93 -19.92
CA THR A 54 -30.78 11.76 -20.47
C THR A 54 -31.20 13.22 -20.60
N GLY A 55 -32.38 13.48 -21.19
CA GLY A 55 -32.88 14.84 -21.39
C GLY A 55 -33.15 15.59 -20.07
N HIS A 56 -33.63 14.86 -19.04
CA HIS A 56 -33.89 15.43 -17.73
C HIS A 56 -32.59 15.90 -17.07
N PHE A 57 -31.56 15.05 -17.03
CA PHE A 57 -30.30 15.41 -16.40
C PHE A 57 -29.50 16.43 -17.22
N LYS A 58 -29.53 16.36 -18.56
CA LYS A 58 -28.93 17.40 -19.42
C LYS A 58 -29.47 18.81 -19.12
N SER A 59 -30.75 18.92 -18.79
CA SER A 59 -31.41 20.21 -18.61
C SER A 59 -31.33 20.73 -17.17
N ASN A 60 -31.26 19.84 -16.18
CA ASN A 60 -31.40 20.21 -14.76
C ASN A 60 -30.10 20.09 -13.97
N TRP A 61 -29.09 19.42 -14.51
CA TRP A 61 -27.81 19.26 -13.85
C TRP A 61 -26.78 20.25 -14.40
N LYS A 62 -26.08 20.92 -13.49
CA LYS A 62 -25.00 21.86 -13.81
C LYS A 62 -23.95 21.29 -14.76
N ASP A 63 -23.64 20.01 -14.62
CA ASP A 63 -22.66 19.29 -15.45
C ASP A 63 -23.35 18.41 -16.52
N GLY A 64 -24.66 18.62 -16.74
CA GLY A 64 -25.48 17.82 -17.65
C GLY A 64 -25.05 17.93 -19.11
N ALA A 65 -24.38 19.03 -19.51
CA ALA A 65 -23.87 19.20 -20.87
C ALA A 65 -22.85 18.12 -21.27
N GLU A 66 -22.14 17.55 -20.29
CA GLU A 66 -21.10 16.55 -20.50
C GLU A 66 -21.64 15.09 -20.42
N LEU A 67 -22.95 14.94 -20.16
CA LEU A 67 -23.63 13.66 -20.12
C LEU A 67 -23.84 13.13 -21.54
N LYS A 68 -23.36 11.92 -21.82
CA LYS A 68 -23.62 11.23 -23.09
C LYS A 68 -25.03 10.63 -23.07
N ALA A 69 -25.31 9.81 -22.06
CA ALA A 69 -26.59 9.15 -21.86
C ALA A 69 -26.85 8.85 -20.38
N SER A 70 -28.12 8.70 -19.99
CA SER A 70 -28.48 8.21 -18.66
C SER A 70 -29.74 7.33 -18.66
N VAL A 71 -29.80 6.46 -17.67
CA VAL A 71 -30.92 5.54 -17.44
C VAL A 71 -31.32 5.62 -15.99
N SER A 72 -32.62 5.69 -15.74
CA SER A 72 -33.18 5.77 -14.39
C SER A 72 -34.18 4.66 -14.14
N VAL A 73 -34.12 4.12 -12.92
CA VAL A 73 -35.13 3.22 -12.34
C VAL A 73 -35.78 3.97 -11.19
N ARG A 74 -37.11 3.93 -11.14
CA ARG A 74 -37.93 4.47 -10.06
C ARG A 74 -38.99 3.43 -9.74
N ASP A 75 -38.68 2.57 -8.80
CA ASP A 75 -39.58 1.52 -8.32
C ASP A 75 -39.84 1.72 -6.82
N GLU A 76 -40.89 1.09 -6.28
CA GLU A 76 -41.22 1.17 -4.86
C GLU A 76 -40.07 0.58 -4.01
N GLY A 77 -39.21 1.45 -3.49
CA GLY A 77 -38.07 1.05 -2.67
C GLY A 77 -36.71 1.15 -3.36
N VAL A 78 -36.66 1.32 -4.69
CA VAL A 78 -35.41 1.44 -5.46
C VAL A 78 -35.42 2.69 -6.35
N THR A 79 -34.42 3.53 -6.13
CA THR A 79 -34.05 4.62 -7.04
C THR A 79 -32.66 4.35 -7.56
N LEU A 80 -32.50 4.17 -8.87
CA LEU A 80 -31.20 4.05 -9.51
C LEU A 80 -31.08 5.04 -10.65
N ASP A 81 -29.92 5.69 -10.76
CA ASP A 81 -29.51 6.50 -11.89
C ASP A 81 -28.14 6.02 -12.37
N PHE A 82 -28.09 5.58 -13.60
CA PHE A 82 -26.87 5.27 -14.32
C PHE A 82 -26.55 6.40 -15.29
N PHE A 83 -25.28 6.80 -15.35
CA PHE A 83 -24.79 7.88 -16.18
C PHE A 83 -23.57 7.42 -16.97
N GLU A 84 -23.57 7.77 -18.26
CA GLU A 84 -22.46 7.60 -19.19
C GLU A 84 -21.99 9.01 -19.59
N PHE A 85 -20.72 9.32 -19.39
CA PHE A 85 -20.14 10.63 -19.69
C PHE A 85 -19.10 10.55 -20.80
N ASP A 86 -18.74 11.70 -21.36
CA ASP A 86 -17.48 11.79 -22.09
C ASP A 86 -16.30 11.75 -21.11
N GLU A 87 -15.20 11.08 -21.46
CA GLU A 87 -14.06 10.76 -20.56
C GLU A 87 -13.50 11.95 -19.74
N LYS A 88 -13.59 13.18 -20.27
CA LYS A 88 -13.05 14.40 -19.64
C LYS A 88 -13.90 14.97 -18.48
N SER A 89 -15.08 14.42 -18.26
CA SER A 89 -16.18 15.10 -17.56
C SER A 89 -16.37 14.63 -16.12
N ILE A 90 -15.99 13.38 -15.85
CA ILE A 90 -16.40 12.69 -14.63
C ILE A 90 -15.81 13.29 -13.35
N GLY A 91 -14.67 13.99 -13.46
CA GLY A 91 -14.01 14.64 -12.33
C GLY A 91 -14.82 15.79 -11.72
N ASN A 92 -15.50 16.59 -12.56
CA ASN A 92 -16.32 17.71 -12.12
C ASN A 92 -17.65 17.22 -11.54
N VAL A 93 -18.28 16.30 -12.28
CA VAL A 93 -19.50 15.58 -11.92
C VAL A 93 -19.39 14.91 -10.54
N ARG A 94 -18.28 14.22 -10.28
CA ARG A 94 -18.00 13.59 -8.98
C ARG A 94 -18.10 14.58 -7.83
N ARG A 95 -17.54 15.78 -7.98
CA ARG A 95 -17.56 16.81 -6.93
C ARG A 95 -18.97 17.34 -6.70
N SER A 96 -19.70 17.63 -7.78
CA SER A 96 -21.08 18.11 -7.69
C SER A 96 -22.01 17.08 -7.04
N TYR A 97 -21.84 15.79 -7.35
CA TYR A 97 -22.68 14.73 -6.76
C TYR A 97 -22.31 14.41 -5.31
N ASP A 98 -21.02 14.43 -4.97
CA ASP A 98 -20.58 14.25 -3.58
C ASP A 98 -21.19 15.37 -2.69
N GLU A 99 -21.27 16.60 -3.20
CA GLU A 99 -21.96 17.71 -2.53
C GLU A 99 -23.48 17.48 -2.43
N HIS A 100 -24.12 17.01 -3.49
CA HIS A 100 -25.56 16.68 -3.45
C HIS A 100 -25.89 15.61 -2.40
N ILE A 101 -25.12 14.52 -2.35
CA ILE A 101 -25.30 13.43 -1.37
C ILE A 101 -25.06 13.93 0.06
N LYS A 102 -24.00 14.73 0.25
CA LYS A 102 -23.69 15.36 1.54
C LYS A 102 -24.82 16.24 2.04
N ASN A 103 -25.31 17.12 1.18
CA ASN A 103 -26.27 18.15 1.56
C ASN A 103 -27.69 17.60 1.72
N SER A 104 -28.06 16.56 0.96
CA SER A 104 -29.43 16.02 0.99
C SER A 104 -29.66 14.99 2.11
N ARG A 105 -28.61 14.32 2.61
CA ARG A 105 -28.80 13.08 3.40
C ARG A 105 -27.86 12.87 4.60
N TRP A 106 -27.00 13.84 4.96
CA TRP A 106 -26.15 13.70 6.14
C TRP A 106 -26.89 13.99 7.45
N GLY A 107 -27.35 12.92 8.10
CA GLY A 107 -27.68 12.89 9.53
C GLY A 107 -26.45 12.53 10.38
N LYS A 108 -26.56 12.67 11.70
CA LYS A 108 -25.45 12.39 12.64
C LYS A 108 -25.05 10.91 12.72
N ASP A 109 -25.91 9.98 12.30
CA ASP A 109 -25.74 8.53 12.51
C ASP A 109 -25.57 7.71 11.22
N ASN A 110 -24.86 8.27 10.24
CA ASN A 110 -24.61 7.60 8.97
C ASN A 110 -23.38 6.67 9.03
N ARG A 111 -23.51 5.44 8.51
CA ARG A 111 -22.37 4.55 8.26
C ARG A 111 -21.81 4.81 6.87
N ILE A 112 -20.56 5.22 6.80
CA ILE A 112 -19.89 5.57 5.55
C ILE A 112 -18.84 4.52 5.21
N SER A 113 -18.82 4.05 3.98
CA SER A 113 -17.75 3.21 3.44
C SER A 113 -17.27 3.77 2.11
N ASN A 114 -15.96 3.72 1.88
CA ASN A 114 -15.32 4.18 0.65
C ASN A 114 -14.25 3.17 0.23
N LYS A 115 -14.31 2.73 -1.03
CA LYS A 115 -13.36 1.80 -1.64
C LYS A 115 -12.93 2.36 -2.98
N VAL A 116 -11.62 2.49 -3.20
CA VAL A 116 -11.03 2.89 -4.49
C VAL A 116 -10.08 1.77 -4.93
N ARG A 117 -10.26 1.25 -6.14
CA ARG A 117 -9.39 0.20 -6.69
C ARG A 117 -9.30 0.34 -8.21
N ALA A 118 -8.09 0.25 -8.76
CA ALA A 118 -7.84 0.33 -10.20
C ALA A 118 -8.50 1.57 -10.85
N ASN A 119 -9.54 1.32 -11.66
CA ASN A 119 -10.32 2.31 -12.40
C ASN A 119 -11.72 2.57 -11.81
N TYR A 120 -12.02 2.05 -10.62
CA TYR A 120 -13.32 2.23 -9.99
C TYR A 120 -13.25 2.77 -8.57
N SER A 121 -14.31 3.47 -8.17
CA SER A 121 -14.50 3.95 -6.80
C SER A 121 -15.94 3.79 -6.34
N ILE A 122 -16.13 3.17 -5.19
CA ILE A 122 -17.43 2.94 -4.56
C ILE A 122 -17.48 3.75 -3.28
N TYR A 123 -18.58 4.46 -3.10
CA TYR A 123 -18.91 5.20 -1.91
C TYR A 123 -20.31 4.80 -1.48
N CYS A 124 -20.47 4.31 -0.25
CA CYS A 124 -21.77 3.94 0.28
C CYS A 124 -22.07 4.65 1.59
N ILE A 125 -23.33 5.04 1.76
CA ILE A 125 -23.89 5.55 3.00
C ILE A 125 -25.06 4.65 3.40
N GLU A 126 -24.99 4.05 4.57
CA GLU A 126 -26.07 3.27 5.17
C GLU A 126 -26.64 4.02 6.38
N ASN A 127 -27.97 4.10 6.46
CA ASN A 127 -28.70 4.65 7.61
C ASN A 127 -30.01 3.87 7.84
N GLU A 128 -30.79 4.28 8.83
CA GLU A 128 -32.09 3.65 9.15
C GLU A 128 -33.10 3.68 7.99
N LYS A 129 -32.92 4.58 7.01
CA LYS A 129 -33.79 4.74 5.84
C LYS A 129 -33.28 3.99 4.61
N GLY A 130 -32.23 3.18 4.74
CA GLY A 130 -31.71 2.34 3.67
C GLY A 130 -30.26 2.63 3.27
N LEU A 131 -29.91 2.20 2.06
CA LEU A 131 -28.58 2.25 1.50
C LEU A 131 -28.52 3.24 0.33
N THR A 132 -27.52 4.13 0.36
CA THR A 132 -27.11 4.92 -0.79
C THR A 132 -25.77 4.40 -1.31
N VAL A 133 -25.68 4.12 -2.60
CA VAL A 133 -24.45 3.72 -3.30
C VAL A 133 -24.15 4.75 -4.36
N ARG A 134 -22.89 5.15 -4.44
CA ARG A 134 -22.32 5.84 -5.59
C ARG A 134 -21.11 5.07 -6.06
N SER A 135 -21.14 4.53 -7.27
CA SER A 135 -20.01 3.83 -7.86
C SER A 135 -19.61 4.49 -9.17
N ILE A 136 -18.31 4.66 -9.39
CA ILE A 136 -17.74 5.22 -10.62
C ILE A 136 -16.82 4.16 -11.20
N VAL A 137 -16.93 3.88 -12.50
CA VAL A 137 -16.05 2.98 -13.26
C VAL A 137 -15.69 3.70 -14.56
N ASP A 138 -14.42 4.06 -14.74
CA ASP A 138 -13.95 4.88 -15.88
C ASP A 138 -14.78 6.15 -16.10
N ASP A 139 -15.56 6.20 -17.17
CA ASP A 139 -16.41 7.29 -17.66
C ASP A 139 -17.89 7.11 -17.29
N THR A 140 -18.20 6.14 -16.42
CA THR A 140 -19.57 5.82 -16.02
C THR A 140 -19.77 5.97 -14.52
N MET A 141 -21.00 6.31 -14.12
CA MET A 141 -21.39 6.44 -12.73
C MET A 141 -22.74 5.80 -12.48
N ILE A 142 -22.84 5.06 -11.37
CA ILE A 142 -24.11 4.67 -10.76
C ILE A 142 -24.33 5.44 -9.48
N TYR A 143 -25.55 5.91 -9.33
CA TYR A 143 -26.14 6.35 -8.08
C TYR A 143 -27.34 5.47 -7.79
N ALA A 144 -27.40 4.85 -6.63
CA ALA A 144 -28.52 4.03 -6.23
C ALA A 144 -28.90 4.34 -4.79
N TYR A 145 -30.20 4.41 -4.50
CA TYR A 145 -30.75 4.62 -3.18
C TYR A 145 -32.01 3.79 -2.97
N GLY A 146 -32.12 3.13 -1.82
CA GLY A 146 -33.27 2.29 -1.54
C GLY A 146 -33.07 1.35 -0.37
N ASP A 147 -33.86 0.28 -0.37
CA ASP A 147 -33.62 -0.86 0.52
C ASP A 147 -32.21 -1.43 0.34
N LYS A 148 -31.60 -1.87 1.44
CA LYS A 148 -30.21 -2.30 1.44
C LYS A 148 -29.99 -3.55 0.58
N GLU A 149 -30.88 -4.52 0.69
CA GLU A 149 -30.75 -5.83 0.06
C GLU A 149 -30.97 -5.68 -1.45
N GLU A 150 -32.03 -4.97 -1.83
CA GLU A 150 -32.36 -4.68 -3.23
C GLU A 150 -31.26 -3.87 -3.94
N ILE A 151 -30.76 -2.79 -3.31
CA ILE A 151 -29.69 -1.97 -3.90
C ILE A 151 -28.38 -2.75 -4.02
N THR A 152 -28.07 -3.61 -3.05
CA THR A 152 -26.86 -4.42 -3.08
C THR A 152 -26.93 -5.45 -4.21
N GLU A 153 -28.07 -6.11 -4.36
CA GLU A 153 -28.30 -7.07 -5.44
C GLU A 153 -28.21 -6.40 -6.81
N LEU A 154 -28.95 -5.31 -7.03
CA LEU A 154 -28.99 -4.60 -8.30
C LEU A 154 -27.60 -4.06 -8.69
N CYS A 155 -26.88 -3.42 -7.77
CA CYS A 155 -25.53 -2.93 -8.04
C CYS A 155 -24.51 -4.06 -8.25
N THR A 156 -24.76 -5.26 -7.71
CA THR A 156 -23.93 -6.45 -7.96
C THR A 156 -24.18 -7.01 -9.36
N VAL A 157 -25.44 -7.09 -9.80
CA VAL A 157 -25.81 -7.50 -11.16
C VAL A 157 -25.15 -6.60 -12.20
N LEU A 158 -25.13 -5.29 -11.93
CA LEU A 158 -24.47 -4.31 -12.79
C LEU A 158 -22.93 -4.37 -12.70
N GLY A 159 -22.37 -5.17 -11.80
CA GLY A 159 -20.92 -5.28 -11.61
C GLY A 159 -20.30 -4.05 -10.93
N TYR A 160 -21.07 -3.07 -10.46
CA TYR A 160 -20.57 -1.86 -9.79
C TYR A 160 -20.25 -2.09 -8.31
N ILE A 161 -20.77 -3.15 -7.70
CA ILE A 161 -20.47 -3.63 -6.35
C ILE A 161 -19.98 -5.08 -6.40
N ASP A 162 -19.07 -5.45 -5.49
CA ASP A 162 -18.67 -6.84 -5.29
C ASP A 162 -19.63 -7.49 -4.25
N LYS A 163 -20.06 -8.75 -4.43
CA LYS A 163 -20.88 -9.47 -3.42
C LYS A 163 -20.28 -9.42 -2.00
N GLU A 164 -18.97 -9.26 -1.92
CA GLU A 164 -18.22 -9.11 -0.67
C GLU A 164 -17.98 -7.66 -0.23
N VAL A 165 -18.78 -6.68 -0.64
CA VAL A 165 -18.77 -5.36 0.03
C VAL A 165 -19.34 -5.54 1.45
N LYS A 166 -18.51 -6.13 2.31
CA LYS A 166 -18.63 -6.03 3.75
C LYS A 166 -18.40 -4.55 4.02
N PHE A 167 -19.46 -3.85 4.42
CA PHE A 167 -19.42 -2.51 5.00
C PHE A 167 -18.60 -2.57 6.30
N ARG A 168 -17.29 -2.78 6.15
CA ARG A 168 -16.36 -2.75 7.27
C ARG A 168 -16.27 -1.31 7.68
N TYR A 169 -16.68 -1.05 8.91
CA TYR A 169 -16.33 0.16 9.63
C TYR A 169 -14.87 0.49 9.33
N GLN A 170 -14.63 1.64 8.72
CA GLN A 170 -13.34 2.30 8.83
C GLN A 170 -13.20 2.80 10.27
N ASN A 171 -13.05 1.87 11.21
CA ASN A 171 -12.08 2.13 12.25
C ASN A 171 -10.75 2.13 11.51
N ILE A 172 -10.14 3.30 11.38
CA ILE A 172 -8.77 3.49 10.88
C ILE A 172 -7.75 2.66 11.73
N PHE A 173 -8.23 2.00 12.78
CA PHE A 173 -7.55 1.14 13.75
C PHE A 173 -7.85 -0.38 13.60
N ASP A 174 -8.08 -0.90 12.40
CA ASP A 174 -8.40 -2.34 12.21
C ASP A 174 -7.16 -3.28 12.22
N LYS A 175 -7.41 -4.58 12.48
CA LYS A 175 -6.52 -5.75 12.73
C LYS A 175 -5.09 -5.76 12.19
N ASN A 176 -4.82 -5.06 11.09
CA ASN A 176 -3.49 -4.97 10.51
C ASN A 176 -2.53 -4.16 11.40
N GLN A 177 -3.00 -3.28 12.32
CA GLN A 177 -2.16 -2.58 13.33
C GLN A 177 -1.32 -3.51 14.19
N TRP A 178 -1.88 -4.64 14.63
CA TRP A 178 -1.09 -5.64 15.35
C TRP A 178 -0.03 -6.28 14.46
N LEU A 179 -0.33 -6.48 13.18
CA LEU A 179 0.64 -6.94 12.19
C LEU A 179 1.72 -5.86 11.94
N TYR A 180 1.37 -4.57 11.88
CA TYR A 180 2.32 -3.45 11.80
C TYR A 180 3.26 -3.46 13.00
N ILE A 181 2.72 -3.47 14.23
CA ILE A 181 3.49 -3.48 15.48
C ILE A 181 4.38 -4.72 15.55
N LEU A 182 3.87 -5.88 15.15
CA LEU A 182 4.64 -7.13 15.10
C LEU A 182 5.76 -7.06 14.06
N CYS A 183 5.50 -6.56 12.85
CA CYS A 183 6.50 -6.43 11.79
C CYS A 183 7.60 -5.44 12.16
N PHE A 184 7.22 -4.28 12.71
CA PHE A 184 8.15 -3.29 13.22
C PHE A 184 8.96 -3.83 14.39
N GLY A 185 8.32 -4.56 15.31
CA GLY A 185 8.99 -5.23 16.42
C GLY A 185 9.99 -6.28 15.94
N LEU A 186 9.62 -7.14 14.98
CA LEU A 186 10.50 -8.14 14.39
C LEU A 186 11.66 -7.52 13.60
N LEU A 187 11.39 -6.45 12.83
CA LEU A 187 12.43 -5.68 12.12
C LEU A 187 13.42 -5.03 13.10
N TYR A 188 12.91 -4.46 14.18
CA TYR A 188 13.73 -3.84 15.22
C TYR A 188 14.58 -4.91 15.95
N LEU A 189 13.97 -6.04 16.32
CA LEU A 189 14.66 -7.17 16.95
C LEU A 189 15.71 -7.78 16.01
N ALA A 190 15.41 -7.97 14.72
CA ALA A 190 16.38 -8.41 13.72
C ALA A 190 17.53 -7.38 13.59
N GLY A 191 17.20 -6.10 13.41
CA GLY A 191 18.20 -5.03 13.33
C GLY A 191 19.09 -4.92 14.58
N ALA A 192 18.54 -5.18 15.77
CA ALA A 192 19.25 -5.18 17.04
C ALA A 192 20.12 -6.43 17.23
N THR A 193 19.60 -7.62 16.92
CA THR A 193 20.33 -8.90 17.03
C THR A 193 21.45 -8.99 16.01
N PHE A 194 21.21 -8.69 14.73
CA PHE A 194 22.26 -8.59 13.71
C PHE A 194 23.21 -7.40 13.97
N GLY A 195 22.65 -6.32 14.53
CA GLY A 195 23.37 -5.18 15.11
C GLY A 195 24.49 -5.60 16.05
N GLY A 196 24.11 -6.38 17.06
CA GLY A 196 25.01 -6.91 18.08
C GLY A 196 25.96 -7.96 17.51
N ILE A 197 25.45 -8.99 16.84
CA ILE A 197 26.26 -10.12 16.35
C ILE A 197 27.32 -9.66 15.35
N GLY A 198 26.95 -8.81 14.37
CA GLY A 198 27.91 -8.28 13.40
C GLY A 198 28.97 -7.40 14.05
N LYS A 199 28.59 -6.60 15.05
CA LYS A 199 29.54 -5.77 15.80
C LYS A 199 30.51 -6.61 16.61
N GLU A 200 30.05 -7.66 17.30
CA GLU A 200 30.89 -8.56 18.08
C GLU A 200 31.85 -9.37 17.21
N GLN A 201 31.39 -9.86 16.06
CA GLN A 201 32.26 -10.54 15.09
C GLN A 201 33.33 -9.61 14.54
N ILE A 202 32.97 -8.36 14.24
CA ILE A 202 33.95 -7.36 13.77
C ILE A 202 34.97 -7.03 14.86
N ILE A 203 34.55 -6.90 16.12
CA ILE A 203 35.44 -6.66 17.26
C ILE A 203 36.42 -7.84 17.42
N SER A 204 35.91 -9.07 17.44
CA SER A 204 36.71 -10.30 17.52
C SER A 204 37.73 -10.40 16.37
N ILE A 205 37.30 -10.21 15.11
CA ILE A 205 38.18 -10.30 13.93
C ILE A 205 39.19 -9.14 13.86
N SER A 206 38.88 -7.99 14.47
CA SER A 206 39.81 -6.86 14.54
C SER A 206 40.93 -7.04 15.57
N GLY A 207 40.82 -8.04 16.46
CA GLY A 207 41.76 -8.24 17.56
C GLY A 207 41.65 -7.21 18.68
N TYR A 208 40.60 -6.38 18.69
CA TYR A 208 40.31 -5.46 19.78
C TYR A 208 39.43 -6.14 20.83
N SER A 209 39.72 -5.92 22.12
CA SER A 209 38.79 -6.25 23.21
C SER A 209 37.78 -5.12 23.43
N ARG A 210 36.65 -5.43 24.08
CA ARG A 210 35.66 -4.40 24.47
C ARG A 210 36.24 -3.38 25.45
N GLU A 211 37.11 -3.82 26.36
CA GLU A 211 37.80 -2.92 27.30
C GLU A 211 38.67 -1.91 26.56
N ARG A 212 39.49 -2.38 25.61
CA ARG A 212 40.36 -1.51 24.81
C ARG A 212 39.58 -0.48 23.99
N ILE A 213 38.43 -0.88 23.43
CA ILE A 213 37.53 0.06 22.73
C ILE A 213 36.98 1.10 23.70
N THR A 214 36.61 0.70 24.91
CA THR A 214 36.04 1.59 25.94
C THR A 214 37.10 2.57 26.46
N GLU A 215 38.31 2.11 26.71
CA GLU A 215 39.44 2.96 27.10
C GLU A 215 39.79 3.98 26.00
N GLU A 216 39.83 3.55 24.73
CA GLU A 216 40.07 4.49 23.62
C GLU A 216 38.90 5.49 23.45
N LEU A 217 37.66 5.09 23.74
CA LEU A 217 36.49 5.99 23.71
C LEU A 217 36.55 7.06 24.81
N GLN A 218 37.03 6.70 26.00
CA GLN A 218 37.17 7.62 27.14
C GLN A 218 38.27 8.67 26.90
N LYS A 219 39.32 8.31 26.13
CA LYS A 219 40.40 9.22 25.74
C LYS A 219 39.99 10.27 24.69
N LEU A 220 38.82 10.12 24.06
CA LEU A 220 38.34 11.02 23.02
C LEU A 220 37.24 11.96 23.54
N PRO A 221 37.22 13.23 23.11
CA PRO A 221 36.17 14.18 23.48
C PRO A 221 34.80 13.65 23.07
N ALA A 222 33.81 13.82 23.96
CA ALA A 222 32.46 13.31 23.79
C ALA A 222 31.77 13.93 22.57
N SER A 223 31.90 13.26 21.42
CA SER A 223 31.35 13.70 20.14
C SER A 223 30.85 12.50 19.33
N LYS A 224 29.86 12.72 18.45
CA LYS A 224 29.34 11.64 17.57
C LYS A 224 30.42 11.06 16.63
N SER A 225 31.54 11.77 16.40
CA SER A 225 32.64 11.35 15.53
C SER A 225 33.62 10.37 16.19
N ARG A 226 33.69 10.27 17.53
CA ARG A 226 34.68 9.41 18.21
C ARG A 226 34.56 7.92 17.87
N TYR A 227 33.33 7.44 17.68
CA TYR A 227 33.07 6.07 17.21
C TYR A 227 33.55 5.83 15.78
N ARG A 228 33.53 6.85 14.93
CA ARG A 228 34.03 6.78 13.55
C ARG A 228 35.56 6.68 13.53
N VAL A 229 36.23 7.42 14.40
CA VAL A 229 37.70 7.38 14.57
C VAL A 229 38.16 6.01 15.04
N ILE A 230 37.53 5.45 16.08
CA ILE A 230 37.90 4.12 16.60
C ILE A 230 37.60 3.02 15.59
N ARG A 231 36.45 3.08 14.89
CA ARG A 231 36.19 2.17 13.78
C ARG A 231 37.31 2.21 12.76
N HIS A 232 37.75 3.41 12.36
CA HIS A 232 38.78 3.52 11.34
C HIS A 232 40.07 2.85 11.82
N LYS A 233 40.51 3.13 13.05
CA LYS A 233 41.64 2.45 13.68
C LYS A 233 41.49 0.93 13.72
N MET A 234 40.33 0.38 14.08
CA MET A 234 40.09 -1.07 14.07
C MET A 234 40.21 -1.67 12.66
N ILE A 235 39.71 -0.97 11.64
CA ILE A 235 39.83 -1.41 10.25
C ILE A 235 41.28 -1.34 9.78
N GLU A 236 42.03 -0.32 10.17
CA GLU A 236 43.40 -0.08 9.74
C GLU A 236 44.41 -1.02 10.40
N SER A 237 44.22 -1.30 11.68
CA SER A 237 45.09 -2.16 12.50
C SER A 237 44.87 -3.65 12.27
N SER A 238 43.72 -4.05 11.72
CA SER A 238 43.46 -5.47 11.47
C SER A 238 44.24 -5.98 10.26
N TYR A 239 44.95 -7.09 10.47
CA TYR A 239 45.57 -7.89 9.40
C TYR A 239 44.57 -8.29 8.29
N ARG A 240 43.26 -8.31 8.61
CA ARG A 240 42.16 -8.67 7.70
C ARG A 240 41.32 -7.47 7.27
N LYS A 241 41.96 -6.31 7.00
CA LYS A 241 41.31 -5.06 6.56
C LYS A 241 40.24 -5.23 5.48
N ARG A 242 40.44 -6.11 4.48
CA ARG A 242 39.45 -6.37 3.43
C ARG A 242 38.20 -7.10 3.95
N LEU A 243 38.39 -8.05 4.86
CA LEU A 243 37.31 -8.84 5.46
C LEU A 243 36.43 -7.97 6.35
N ILE A 244 37.04 -7.14 7.20
CA ILE A 244 36.31 -6.23 8.08
C ILE A 244 35.52 -5.19 7.28
N LYS A 245 36.10 -4.66 6.19
CA LYS A 245 35.38 -3.76 5.28
C LYS A 245 34.17 -4.46 4.63
N ALA A 246 34.32 -5.71 4.20
CA ALA A 246 33.20 -6.47 3.65
C ALA A 246 32.11 -6.74 4.69
N LEU A 247 32.48 -7.11 5.91
CA LEU A 247 31.53 -7.31 7.02
C LEU A 247 30.78 -6.03 7.38
N TYR A 248 31.47 -4.88 7.43
CA TYR A 248 30.79 -3.60 7.63
C TYR A 248 29.88 -3.23 6.46
N ALA A 249 30.29 -3.50 5.21
CA ALA A 249 29.44 -3.26 4.06
C ALA A 249 28.15 -4.07 4.16
N VAL A 250 28.26 -5.39 4.41
CA VAL A 250 27.12 -6.30 4.61
C VAL A 250 26.23 -5.82 5.76
N TYR A 251 26.82 -5.45 6.90
CA TYR A 251 26.11 -4.92 8.07
C TYR A 251 25.28 -3.68 7.78
N TYR A 252 25.79 -2.76 6.96
CA TYR A 252 25.04 -1.55 6.60
C TYR A 252 24.03 -1.81 5.51
N THR A 253 24.38 -2.60 4.49
CA THR A 253 23.47 -2.92 3.40
C THR A 253 22.27 -3.74 3.87
N SER A 254 22.44 -4.61 4.88
CA SER A 254 21.30 -5.35 5.47
C SER A 254 20.33 -4.45 6.25
N ARG A 255 20.77 -3.26 6.69
CA ARG A 255 19.92 -2.27 7.36
C ARG A 255 19.19 -1.33 6.40
N ILE A 256 19.65 -1.21 5.15
CA ILE A 256 19.04 -0.32 4.14
C ILE A 256 17.58 -0.72 3.83
N PRO A 257 17.23 -2.01 3.62
CA PRO A 257 15.85 -2.43 3.40
C PRO A 257 14.92 -2.03 4.55
N ALA A 258 15.34 -2.20 5.80
CA ALA A 258 14.54 -1.80 6.97
C ALA A 258 14.31 -0.29 7.03
N LEU A 259 15.32 0.52 6.68
CA LEU A 259 15.20 1.98 6.63
C LEU A 259 14.35 2.46 5.45
N LEU A 260 14.48 1.83 4.28
CA LEU A 260 13.63 2.12 3.12
C LEU A 260 12.16 1.76 3.40
N LEU A 261 11.91 0.62 4.02
CA LEU A 261 10.57 0.23 4.45
C LEU A 261 9.98 1.23 5.46
N LEU A 262 10.78 1.70 6.42
CA LEU A 262 10.39 2.81 7.32
C LEU A 262 10.03 4.08 6.55
N ALA A 263 10.88 4.49 5.61
CA ALA A 263 10.69 5.71 4.83
C ALA A 263 9.46 5.64 3.90
N ILE A 264 9.07 4.45 3.44
CA ILE A 264 7.93 4.25 2.53
C ILE A 264 6.62 3.95 3.29
N ALA A 265 6.68 3.28 4.44
CA ALA A 265 5.50 2.97 5.26
C ALA A 265 4.84 4.24 5.83
N VAL A 266 5.63 5.26 6.19
CA VAL A 266 5.13 6.54 6.71
C VAL A 266 4.21 7.24 5.69
N PRO A 267 4.64 7.52 4.44
CA PRO A 267 3.74 8.10 3.44
C PRO A 267 2.67 7.13 2.94
N GLY A 268 2.95 5.84 2.79
CA GLY A 268 1.98 4.84 2.31
C GLY A 268 0.72 4.76 3.18
N SER A 269 0.85 5.04 4.49
CA SER A 269 -0.28 5.12 5.40
C SER A 269 -1.23 6.28 5.18
N SER A 270 -0.75 7.35 4.55
CA SER A 270 -1.55 8.52 4.22
C SER A 270 -2.39 8.35 2.96
N PHE A 271 -2.11 7.35 2.11
CA PHE A 271 -2.74 7.17 0.80
C PHE A 271 -3.63 5.93 0.65
N GLY A 272 -3.81 5.10 1.70
CA GLY A 272 -4.72 3.95 1.66
C GLY A 272 -4.23 2.74 0.82
N ILE A 273 -2.98 2.73 0.37
CA ILE A 273 -2.35 1.65 -0.44
C ILE A 273 -1.75 0.53 0.45
N LEU A 274 -1.94 0.65 1.76
CA LEU A 274 -1.19 -0.06 2.81
C LEU A 274 -1.30 -1.59 2.81
N ASN A 275 -2.44 -2.18 2.48
CA ASN A 275 -2.66 -3.62 2.72
C ASN A 275 -1.83 -4.54 1.84
N GLU A 276 -1.76 -4.26 0.54
CA GLU A 276 -0.92 -5.04 -0.37
C GLU A 276 0.57 -4.75 -0.10
N PHE A 277 0.91 -3.48 0.12
CA PHE A 277 2.27 -3.05 0.42
C PHE A 277 2.85 -3.75 1.66
N LEU A 278 2.02 -4.08 2.64
CA LEU A 278 2.44 -4.75 3.87
C LEU A 278 2.87 -6.19 3.66
N TYR A 279 2.11 -6.93 2.86
CA TYR A 279 2.39 -8.33 2.58
C TYR A 279 3.75 -8.48 1.89
N TYR A 280 4.05 -7.54 0.98
CA TYR A 280 5.33 -7.50 0.28
C TYR A 280 6.47 -6.97 1.14
N SER A 281 6.21 -5.99 2.02
CA SER A 281 7.18 -5.51 3.00
C SER A 281 7.64 -6.64 3.94
N LEU A 282 6.69 -7.47 4.40
CA LEU A 282 6.94 -8.68 5.17
C LEU A 282 7.80 -9.70 4.42
N PHE A 283 7.49 -9.94 3.14
CA PHE A 283 8.26 -10.84 2.29
C PHE A 283 9.71 -10.35 2.10
N PHE A 284 9.92 -9.08 1.77
CA PHE A 284 11.26 -8.51 1.60
C PHE A 284 12.05 -8.48 2.91
N CYS A 285 11.39 -8.24 4.05
CA CYS A 285 11.99 -8.38 5.37
C CYS A 285 12.46 -9.81 5.63
N ALA A 286 11.61 -10.80 5.38
CA ALA A 286 11.95 -12.21 5.55
C ALA A 286 13.11 -12.59 4.64
N LEU A 287 13.09 -12.18 3.37
CA LEU A 287 14.15 -12.46 2.41
C LEU A 287 15.49 -11.79 2.80
N SER A 288 15.47 -10.52 3.19
CA SER A 288 16.66 -9.80 3.68
C SER A 288 17.26 -10.48 4.93
N THR A 289 16.38 -10.95 5.82
CA THR A 289 16.76 -11.69 7.02
C THR A 289 17.40 -13.03 6.64
N LEU A 290 16.80 -13.79 5.72
CA LEU A 290 17.33 -15.07 5.23
C LEU A 290 18.69 -14.90 4.55
N ILE A 291 18.86 -13.88 3.70
CA ILE A 291 20.15 -13.56 3.07
C ILE A 291 21.19 -13.24 4.15
N SER A 292 20.82 -12.45 5.16
CA SER A 292 21.72 -12.11 6.27
C SER A 292 22.11 -13.35 7.09
N ILE A 293 21.17 -14.26 7.36
CA ILE A 293 21.43 -15.54 8.05
C ILE A 293 22.35 -16.42 7.22
N ALA A 294 22.06 -16.60 5.92
CA ALA A 294 22.87 -17.40 5.01
C ALA A 294 24.31 -16.87 4.94
N PHE A 295 24.49 -15.55 4.86
CA PHE A 295 25.81 -14.93 4.94
C PHE A 295 26.49 -15.19 6.28
N GLY A 296 25.78 -15.04 7.40
CA GLY A 296 26.32 -15.32 8.74
C GLY A 296 26.79 -16.77 8.91
N ILE A 297 26.00 -17.74 8.41
CA ILE A 297 26.35 -19.16 8.42
C ILE A 297 27.54 -19.43 7.51
N PHE A 298 27.53 -18.92 6.27
CA PHE A 298 28.64 -19.06 5.34
C PHE A 298 29.95 -18.52 5.92
N PHE A 299 29.91 -17.35 6.57
CA PHE A 299 31.06 -16.78 7.25
C PHE A 299 31.53 -17.66 8.43
N ARG A 300 30.61 -18.14 9.27
CA ARG A 300 30.96 -19.06 10.36
C ARG A 300 31.62 -20.32 9.84
N LEU A 301 31.10 -20.93 8.78
CA LEU A 301 31.64 -22.17 8.22
C LEU A 301 33.00 -21.94 7.57
N LYS A 302 33.16 -20.88 6.78
CA LYS A 302 34.40 -20.59 6.05
C LYS A 302 35.55 -20.14 6.95
N TYR A 303 35.24 -19.55 8.11
CA TYR A 303 36.24 -19.00 9.02
C TYR A 303 36.31 -19.72 10.37
N LYS A 304 35.57 -20.83 10.54
CA LYS A 304 35.62 -21.67 11.76
C LYS A 304 37.01 -22.26 12.01
N GLU A 305 37.78 -22.47 10.95
CA GLU A 305 39.13 -23.06 11.04
C GLU A 305 40.22 -22.04 11.38
N VAL A 306 39.87 -20.76 11.52
CA VAL A 306 40.84 -19.68 11.73
C VAL A 306 40.55 -18.81 12.96
N LEU A 307 39.57 -19.21 13.77
CA LEU A 307 39.26 -18.71 15.11
C LEU A 307 39.49 -19.86 16.08
#